data_AF-A0A0P0FVG6-F1
#
_entry.id   AF-A0A0P0FVG6-F1
#
_cell.length_a   1.000
_cell.length_b   1.000
_cell.length_c   1.000
_cell.angle_alpha   90.00
_cell.angle_beta   90.00
_cell.angle_gamma   90.00
#
_symmetry.space_group_name_H-M   'P 1'
#
loop_
_entity.id
_entity.type
_entity.pdbx_description
1 polymer ?
#
loop_
_entity_poly.entity_id
_entity_poly.type
_entity_poly.pdbx_seq_one_letter_code
_entity_poly.pdbx_strand_id
1 'polypeptide(L)'
;MRTDEGFILRFYDLVKNQSTDEPLSGPQVYLRASGDYNRDLATLSFSTDGKTFKEVGGELRLGYQMKTFQGVRYALFAFNTNGKAGGYADFDNFKVKEPLADRSKNLPLGKVITLTNLANGEQVWANPHGMLNRSYPGSNTFNGTGCQFRVHDRGQGRIALEALDGSGFVTVTGAGLSADVRLMQKETEGSLFMWQDMLWGQCMLLSLKTNRFIGLDPRTDEPYSADWPGTIPNRKDGTVFSWQEIK
;
A
#
# COMPACT_ATOMS: atom_id res chain seq x y z
N MET A 1 -32.94 -11.73 13.98
CA MET A 1 -33.62 -12.02 15.26
C MET A 1 -35.07 -12.38 14.99
N ARG A 2 -35.68 -13.19 15.86
CA ARG A 2 -37.10 -13.53 15.81
C ARG A 2 -37.88 -12.61 16.74
N THR A 3 -38.96 -12.04 16.23
CA THR A 3 -39.94 -11.24 16.98
C THR A 3 -41.30 -11.92 16.91
N ASP A 4 -42.31 -11.37 17.58
CA ASP A 4 -43.69 -11.87 17.49
C ASP A 4 -44.28 -11.67 16.08
N GLU A 5 -43.74 -10.71 15.32
CA GLU A 5 -44.18 -10.34 13.97
C GLU A 5 -43.44 -11.11 12.85
N GLY A 6 -42.35 -11.81 13.17
CA GLY A 6 -41.59 -12.60 12.20
C GLY A 6 -40.08 -12.59 12.43
N PHE A 7 -39.31 -12.71 11.35
CA PHE A 7 -37.86 -12.59 11.38
C PHE A 7 -37.44 -11.21 10.90
N ILE A 8 -36.46 -10.61 11.57
CA ILE A 8 -35.86 -9.34 11.16
C ILE A 8 -34.33 -9.45 11.15
N LEU A 9 -33.68 -8.72 10.25
CA LEU A 9 -32.27 -8.38 10.35
C LEU A 9 -32.16 -7.01 11.00
N ARG A 10 -31.37 -6.91 12.07
CA ARG A 10 -31.05 -5.63 12.71
C ARG A 10 -29.63 -5.23 12.40
N PHE A 11 -29.48 -4.07 11.78
CA PHE A 11 -28.22 -3.34 11.75
C PHE A 11 -28.17 -2.38 12.93
N TYR A 12 -27.00 -2.23 13.56
CA TYR A 12 -26.76 -1.28 14.63
C TYR A 12 -25.44 -0.54 14.42
N ASP A 13 -25.52 0.78 14.34
CA ASP A 13 -24.37 1.68 14.29
C ASP A 13 -24.11 2.20 15.71
N LEU A 14 -23.02 1.73 16.32
CA LEU A 14 -22.62 2.11 17.67
C LEU A 14 -22.26 3.60 17.76
N VAL A 15 -21.67 4.19 16.72
CA VAL A 15 -21.21 5.58 16.72
C VAL A 15 -22.40 6.53 16.69
N LYS A 16 -23.39 6.24 15.84
CA LYS A 16 -24.63 7.02 15.77
C LYS A 16 -25.64 6.62 16.85
N ASN A 17 -25.41 5.50 17.51
CA ASN A 17 -26.35 4.83 18.41
C ASN A 17 -27.74 4.66 17.76
N GLN A 18 -27.75 4.15 16.51
CA GLN A 18 -28.96 3.98 15.71
C GLN A 18 -29.06 2.55 15.21
N SER A 19 -30.29 2.06 15.10
CA SER A 19 -30.59 0.75 14.52
C SER A 19 -31.51 0.88 13.33
N THR A 20 -31.35 -0.02 12.38
CA THR A 20 -32.22 -0.17 11.21
C THR A 20 -32.62 -1.62 11.10
N ASP A 21 -33.93 -1.85 11.05
CA ASP A 21 -34.51 -3.18 10.96
C ASP A 21 -35.03 -3.44 9.55
N GLU A 22 -34.73 -4.62 9.03
CA GLU A 22 -35.17 -5.09 7.73
C GLU A 22 -35.95 -6.40 7.92
N PRO A 23 -37.20 -6.51 7.44
CA PRO A 23 -37.96 -7.75 7.56
C PRO A 23 -37.33 -8.87 6.73
N LEU A 24 -37.34 -10.09 7.26
CA LEU A 24 -36.89 -11.30 6.59
C LEU A 24 -38.06 -12.26 6.42
N SER A 25 -38.14 -12.90 5.26
CA SER A 25 -39.14 -13.93 4.96
C SER A 25 -38.87 -15.26 5.66
N GLY A 26 -37.68 -15.44 6.23
CA GLY A 26 -37.26 -16.68 6.88
C GLY A 26 -36.01 -16.53 7.74
N PRO A 27 -35.56 -17.62 8.37
CA PRO A 27 -34.45 -17.59 9.32
C PRO A 27 -33.06 -17.57 8.67
N GLN A 28 -32.96 -17.90 7.37
CA GLN A 28 -31.70 -17.93 6.65
C GLN A 28 -31.40 -16.57 6.00
N VAL A 29 -30.17 -16.10 6.15
CA VAL A 29 -29.70 -14.85 5.55
C VAL A 29 -28.22 -14.96 5.20
N TYR A 30 -27.82 -14.38 4.07
CA TYR A 30 -26.42 -14.21 3.71
C TYR A 30 -25.97 -12.83 4.16
N LEU A 31 -24.84 -12.74 4.86
CA LEU A 31 -24.26 -11.49 5.33
C LEU A 31 -22.99 -11.18 4.55
N ARG A 32 -22.75 -9.90 4.24
CA ARG A 32 -21.53 -9.46 3.55
C ARG A 32 -21.06 -8.12 4.09
N ALA A 33 -19.77 -8.07 4.41
CA ALA A 33 -19.05 -6.84 4.71
C ALA A 33 -18.10 -6.52 3.54
N SER A 34 -18.10 -5.26 3.09
CA SER A 34 -17.17 -4.73 2.10
C SER A 34 -16.34 -3.63 2.75
N GLY A 35 -15.03 -3.59 2.51
CA GLY A 35 -14.14 -2.57 3.07
C GLY A 35 -13.43 -1.76 1.99
N ASP A 36 -13.45 -0.44 2.12
CA ASP A 36 -12.51 0.48 1.48
C ASP A 36 -11.53 0.99 2.53
N TYR A 37 -10.42 0.26 2.66
CA TYR A 37 -9.38 0.55 3.65
C TYR A 37 -8.52 1.77 3.28
N ASN A 38 -8.63 2.31 2.06
CA ASN A 38 -7.97 3.58 1.71
C ASN A 38 -8.73 4.78 2.29
N ARG A 39 -10.06 4.67 2.42
CA ARG A 39 -10.93 5.72 2.98
C ARG A 39 -11.34 5.47 4.43
N ASP A 40 -10.89 4.36 5.03
CA ASP A 40 -11.33 3.85 6.33
C ASP A 40 -12.84 3.62 6.41
N LEU A 41 -13.43 3.02 5.37
CA LEU A 41 -14.87 2.80 5.27
C LEU A 41 -15.21 1.33 5.14
N ALA A 42 -16.38 0.95 5.64
CA ALA A 42 -17.00 -0.33 5.35
C ALA A 42 -18.50 -0.17 5.07
N THR A 43 -19.05 -1.07 4.27
CA THR A 43 -20.50 -1.22 4.09
C THR A 43 -20.92 -2.62 4.47
N LEU A 44 -22.09 -2.73 5.10
CA LEU A 44 -22.73 -4.00 5.39
C LEU A 44 -23.89 -4.21 4.42
N SER A 45 -24.05 -5.44 3.97
CA SER A 45 -25.13 -5.84 3.08
C SER A 45 -25.60 -7.24 3.41
N PHE A 46 -26.83 -7.55 3.03
CA PHE A 46 -27.44 -8.85 3.24
C PHE A 46 -28.19 -9.33 2.00
N SER A 47 -28.47 -10.62 1.94
CA SER A 47 -29.22 -11.26 0.85
C SER A 47 -30.07 -12.41 1.38
N THR A 48 -31.26 -12.59 0.81
CA THR A 48 -32.17 -13.73 1.10
C THR A 48 -32.11 -14.82 0.03
N ASP A 49 -31.50 -14.56 -1.12
CA ASP A 49 -31.34 -15.50 -2.24
C ASP A 49 -29.86 -15.92 -2.48
N GLY A 50 -28.93 -15.32 -1.74
CA GLY A 50 -27.48 -15.51 -1.88
C GLY A 50 -26.86 -14.90 -3.14
N LYS A 51 -27.64 -14.16 -3.93
CA LYS A 51 -27.24 -13.59 -5.23
C LYS A 51 -27.31 -12.08 -5.23
N THR A 52 -28.43 -11.53 -4.79
CA THR A 52 -28.69 -10.09 -4.79
C THR A 52 -28.52 -9.56 -3.38
N PHE A 53 -27.52 -8.69 -3.19
CA PHE A 53 -27.21 -8.12 -1.88
C PHE A 53 -27.71 -6.68 -1.80
N LYS A 54 -28.53 -6.41 -0.78
CA LYS A 54 -29.01 -5.08 -0.42
C LYS A 54 -28.13 -4.52 0.70
N GLU A 55 -27.64 -3.28 0.53
CA GLU A 55 -26.91 -2.58 1.58
C GLU A 55 -27.83 -2.15 2.72
N VAL A 56 -27.30 -2.10 3.95
CA VAL A 56 -28.02 -1.68 5.15
C VAL A 56 -27.13 -0.79 6.01
N GLY A 57 -27.69 0.27 6.58
CA GLY A 57 -26.98 1.11 7.55
C GLY A 57 -26.00 2.15 6.99
N GLY A 58 -25.77 2.14 5.66
CA GLY A 58 -24.86 3.07 4.99
C GLY A 58 -23.38 2.79 5.25
N GLU A 59 -22.53 3.78 4.97
CA GLU A 59 -21.08 3.69 5.23
C GLU A 59 -20.77 3.78 6.73
N LEU A 60 -19.97 2.82 7.21
CA LEU A 60 -19.38 2.76 8.53
C LEU A 60 -17.95 3.30 8.50
N ARG A 61 -17.60 4.21 9.41
CA ARG A 61 -16.21 4.61 9.62
C ARG A 61 -15.48 3.54 10.42
N LEU A 62 -14.39 3.02 9.88
CA LEU A 62 -13.51 2.08 10.56
C LEU A 62 -12.63 2.85 11.56
N GLY A 63 -12.94 2.71 12.84
CA GLY A 63 -12.16 3.31 13.92
C GLY A 63 -10.88 2.53 14.18
N TYR A 64 -9.75 3.23 14.27
CA TYR A 64 -8.48 2.67 14.72
C TYR A 64 -8.14 3.19 16.11
N GLN A 65 -7.95 2.27 17.06
CA GLN A 65 -7.46 2.61 18.40
C GLN A 65 -5.93 2.66 18.39
N MET A 66 -5.34 3.73 18.90
CA MET A 66 -3.87 3.88 18.98
C MET A 66 -3.24 3.18 20.20
N LYS A 67 -4.04 2.71 21.16
CA LYS A 67 -3.54 2.04 22.38
C LYS A 67 -3.02 0.62 22.11
N THR A 68 -3.70 -0.11 21.25
CA THR A 68 -3.34 -1.46 20.82
C THR A 68 -3.37 -1.40 19.30
N PHE A 69 -2.24 -1.54 18.63
CA PHE A 69 -2.12 -1.42 17.18
C PHE A 69 -2.91 -2.55 16.48
N GLN A 70 -4.23 -2.37 16.42
CA GLN A 70 -5.22 -3.38 16.07
C GLN A 70 -6.25 -2.70 15.18
N GLY A 71 -6.36 -3.17 13.93
CA GLY A 71 -7.41 -2.73 13.03
C GLY A 71 -8.77 -3.33 13.39
N VAL A 72 -9.81 -2.86 12.68
CA VAL A 72 -11.17 -3.39 12.81
C VAL A 72 -11.19 -4.84 12.34
N ARG A 73 -11.82 -5.71 13.13
CA ARG A 73 -12.05 -7.12 12.83
C ARG A 73 -13.53 -7.40 12.80
N TYR A 74 -13.98 -8.22 11.86
CA TYR A 74 -15.31 -8.79 11.90
C TYR A 74 -15.31 -10.06 12.74
N ALA A 75 -16.45 -10.39 13.34
CA ALA A 75 -16.67 -11.63 14.06
C ALA A 75 -18.10 -12.10 13.83
N LEU A 76 -18.28 -13.41 13.84
CA LEU A 76 -19.57 -14.08 13.74
C LEU A 76 -19.81 -14.79 15.08
N PHE A 77 -20.89 -14.44 15.77
CA PHE A 77 -21.19 -14.97 17.11
C PHE A 77 -22.69 -14.95 17.38
N ALA A 78 -23.13 -15.82 18.29
CA ALA A 78 -24.48 -15.77 18.84
C ALA A 78 -24.54 -14.73 19.97
N PHE A 79 -25.39 -13.71 19.80
CA PHE A 79 -25.64 -12.70 20.82
C PHE A 79 -27.06 -12.85 21.39
N ASN A 80 -27.16 -13.17 22.68
CA ASN A 80 -28.43 -13.37 23.37
C ASN A 80 -28.73 -12.19 24.29
N THR A 81 -29.83 -11.48 24.02
CA THR A 81 -30.27 -10.30 24.78
C THR A 81 -31.20 -10.63 25.94
N ASN A 82 -31.63 -11.89 26.09
CA ASN A 82 -32.68 -12.27 27.05
C ASN A 82 -32.13 -12.60 28.45
N GLY A 83 -30.83 -12.42 28.69
CA GLY A 83 -30.19 -12.65 30.00
C GLY A 83 -30.22 -14.11 30.48
N LYS A 84 -30.54 -15.07 29.60
CA LYS A 84 -30.58 -16.51 29.92
C LYS A 84 -29.46 -17.24 29.18
N ALA A 85 -28.87 -18.25 29.82
CA ALA A 85 -27.89 -19.11 29.17
C ALA A 85 -28.51 -19.88 27.99
N GLY A 86 -27.76 -20.02 26.90
CA GLY A 86 -28.15 -20.75 25.70
C GLY A 86 -28.28 -19.88 24.45
N GLY A 87 -28.71 -20.53 23.37
CA GLY A 87 -28.70 -19.99 22.01
C GLY A 87 -27.46 -20.43 21.23
N TYR A 88 -27.60 -20.52 19.91
CA TYR A 88 -26.51 -20.84 18.98
C TYR A 88 -26.76 -20.13 17.66
N ALA A 89 -25.72 -20.00 16.85
CA ALA A 89 -25.79 -19.51 15.49
C ALA A 89 -24.93 -20.44 14.62
N ASP A 90 -25.52 -21.03 13.60
CA ASP A 90 -24.81 -21.89 12.65
C ASP A 90 -24.36 -21.05 11.45
N PHE A 91 -23.08 -21.21 11.09
CA PHE A 91 -22.48 -20.54 9.94
C PHE A 91 -22.09 -21.61 8.92
N ASP A 92 -22.85 -21.70 7.84
CA ASP A 92 -22.68 -22.73 6.81
C ASP A 92 -21.47 -22.47 5.91
N ASN A 93 -21.25 -21.21 5.50
CA ASN A 93 -20.19 -20.85 4.56
C ASN A 93 -19.56 -19.50 4.90
N PHE A 94 -18.27 -19.37 4.62
CA PHE A 94 -17.50 -18.15 4.78
C PHE A 94 -16.56 -17.95 3.58
N LYS A 95 -16.71 -16.82 2.88
CA LYS A 95 -15.92 -16.48 1.70
C LYS A 95 -15.22 -15.15 1.93
N VAL A 96 -13.92 -15.11 1.65
CA VAL A 96 -13.10 -13.89 1.65
C VAL A 96 -12.70 -13.59 0.21
N LYS A 97 -12.88 -12.33 -0.20
CA LYS A 97 -12.41 -11.83 -1.50
C LYS A 97 -11.46 -10.67 -1.26
N GLU A 98 -10.18 -10.87 -1.57
CA GLU A 98 -9.13 -9.86 -1.38
C GLU A 98 -8.56 -9.44 -2.75
N PRO A 99 -9.27 -8.58 -3.51
CA PRO A 99 -8.87 -8.26 -4.88
C PRO A 99 -7.53 -7.51 -4.97
N LEU A 100 -7.03 -6.98 -3.85
CA LEU A 100 -5.77 -6.23 -3.74
C LEU A 100 -4.69 -6.99 -2.94
N ALA A 101 -4.88 -8.29 -2.66
CA ALA A 101 -3.89 -9.13 -1.99
C ALA A 101 -2.66 -9.38 -2.89
N ASP A 102 -2.90 -9.65 -4.17
CA ASP A 102 -1.81 -9.71 -5.15
C ASP A 102 -1.40 -8.29 -5.56
N ARG A 103 -0.16 -7.94 -5.21
CA ARG A 103 0.44 -6.64 -5.53
C ARG A 103 1.56 -6.71 -6.54
N SER A 104 1.77 -7.87 -7.17
CA SER A 104 2.78 -8.03 -8.23
C SER A 104 2.61 -7.00 -9.34
N LYS A 105 1.36 -6.63 -9.65
CA LYS A 105 1.00 -5.63 -10.66
C LYS A 105 1.31 -4.18 -10.28
N ASN A 106 1.66 -3.90 -9.02
CA ASN A 106 2.02 -2.56 -8.55
C ASN A 106 3.49 -2.23 -8.86
N LEU A 107 4.30 -3.22 -9.24
CA LEU A 107 5.68 -2.99 -9.62
C LEU A 107 5.72 -2.57 -11.10
N PRO A 108 6.42 -1.49 -11.46
CA PRO A 108 6.53 -1.04 -12.84
C PRO A 108 7.53 -1.87 -13.67
N LEU A 109 7.46 -3.20 -13.57
CA LEU A 109 8.40 -4.12 -14.23
C LEU A 109 8.34 -3.96 -15.76
N GLY A 110 9.53 -3.87 -16.38
CA GLY A 110 9.69 -3.68 -17.82
C GLY A 110 9.40 -2.27 -18.32
N LYS A 111 8.93 -1.37 -17.46
CA LYS A 111 8.55 0.01 -17.82
C LYS A 111 9.73 0.96 -17.67
N VAL A 112 9.61 2.11 -18.31
CA VAL A 112 10.46 3.28 -18.06
C VAL A 112 9.70 4.20 -17.12
N ILE A 113 10.35 4.61 -16.03
CA ILE A 113 9.74 5.45 -15.00
C ILE A 113 10.62 6.65 -14.66
N THR A 114 10.01 7.67 -14.08
CA THR A 114 10.70 8.63 -13.21
C THR A 114 10.48 8.25 -11.75
N LEU A 115 11.45 8.56 -10.91
CA LEU A 115 11.35 8.50 -9.45
C LEU A 115 11.46 9.93 -8.91
N THR A 116 10.51 10.34 -8.08
CA THR A 116 10.45 11.67 -7.47
C THR A 116 10.42 11.52 -5.96
N ASN A 117 11.35 12.13 -5.26
CA ASN A 117 11.41 12.11 -3.80
C ASN A 117 10.14 12.75 -3.22
N LEU A 118 9.41 12.00 -2.38
CA LEU A 118 8.12 12.43 -1.84
C LEU A 118 8.24 13.64 -0.89
N ALA A 119 9.41 13.83 -0.27
CA ALA A 119 9.62 14.89 0.71
C ALA A 119 9.64 16.29 0.09
N ASN A 120 10.32 16.43 -1.05
CA ASN A 120 10.66 17.73 -1.64
C ASN A 120 10.30 17.86 -3.15
N GLY A 121 9.81 16.78 -3.79
CA GLY A 121 9.36 16.83 -5.18
C GLY A 121 10.49 16.80 -6.22
N GLU A 122 11.72 16.52 -5.81
CA GLU A 122 12.87 16.45 -6.71
C GLU A 122 12.98 15.08 -7.37
N GLN A 123 13.37 15.05 -8.64
CA GLN A 123 13.56 13.79 -9.36
C GLN A 123 14.91 13.17 -9.04
N VAL A 124 14.94 11.84 -8.97
CA VAL A 124 16.18 11.06 -8.98
C VAL A 124 16.84 11.23 -10.33
N TRP A 125 18.14 11.54 -10.33
CA TRP A 125 18.89 11.90 -11.52
C TRP A 125 20.23 11.16 -11.57
N ALA A 126 20.52 10.52 -12.70
CA ALA A 126 21.83 10.01 -13.05
C ALA A 126 22.76 11.19 -13.37
N ASN A 127 23.54 11.62 -12.36
CA ASN A 127 24.41 12.77 -12.51
C ASN A 127 25.66 12.40 -13.35
N PRO A 128 26.12 13.27 -14.28
CA PRO A 128 27.32 13.05 -15.12
C PRO A 128 28.63 12.77 -14.35
N HIS A 129 28.70 13.13 -13.07
CA HIS A 129 29.80 12.78 -12.17
C HIS A 129 29.72 11.34 -11.61
N GLY A 130 28.79 10.51 -12.13
CA GLY A 130 28.70 9.08 -11.89
C GLY A 130 28.02 8.68 -10.58
N MET A 131 27.34 9.61 -9.90
CA MET A 131 26.58 9.35 -8.67
C MET A 131 25.08 9.57 -8.89
N LEU A 132 24.24 8.85 -8.14
CA LEU A 132 22.81 9.11 -8.11
C LEU A 132 22.56 10.37 -7.28
N ASN A 133 21.90 11.35 -7.87
CA ASN A 133 21.69 12.65 -7.25
C ASN A 133 20.25 13.12 -7.51
N ARG A 134 19.93 14.36 -7.15
CA ARG A 134 18.63 15.01 -7.37
C ARG A 134 18.66 15.95 -8.57
N SER A 135 17.50 16.14 -9.18
CA SER A 135 17.20 17.21 -10.11
C SER A 135 16.02 18.00 -9.57
N TYR A 136 16.22 19.32 -9.41
CA TYR A 136 15.22 20.22 -8.84
C TYR A 136 14.14 20.57 -9.87
N PRO A 137 12.86 20.71 -9.48
CA PRO A 137 11.81 21.23 -10.35
C PRO A 137 12.22 22.57 -10.99
N GLY A 138 12.13 22.66 -12.32
CA GLY A 138 12.52 23.84 -13.09
C GLY A 138 14.00 23.92 -13.49
N SER A 139 14.84 22.98 -13.04
CA SER A 139 16.20 22.85 -13.57
C SER A 139 16.19 22.25 -14.98
N ASN A 140 17.24 22.52 -15.76
CA ASN A 140 17.38 21.99 -17.13
C ASN A 140 17.53 20.46 -17.20
N THR A 141 17.82 19.81 -16.07
CA THR A 141 17.95 18.34 -15.98
C THR A 141 16.63 17.67 -15.60
N PHE A 142 15.65 18.43 -15.10
CA PHE A 142 14.36 17.90 -14.66
C PHE A 142 13.56 17.39 -15.86
N ASN A 143 12.92 16.23 -15.73
CA ASN A 143 12.30 15.47 -16.81
C ASN A 143 13.25 15.05 -17.95
N GLY A 144 14.57 15.29 -17.82
CA GLY A 144 15.57 14.86 -18.77
C GLY A 144 15.73 13.33 -18.78
N THR A 145 16.42 12.82 -19.80
CA THR A 145 16.69 11.37 -19.95
C THR A 145 17.47 10.78 -18.77
N GLY A 146 18.32 11.59 -18.11
CA GLY A 146 19.01 11.17 -16.89
C GLY A 146 18.09 10.97 -15.67
N CYS A 147 16.85 11.43 -15.72
CA CYS A 147 15.84 11.18 -14.68
C CYS A 147 14.92 9.99 -14.99
N GLN A 148 15.15 9.31 -16.12
CA GLN A 148 14.32 8.21 -16.59
C GLN A 148 15.07 6.89 -16.42
N PHE A 149 14.40 5.91 -15.83
CA PHE A 149 14.98 4.62 -15.49
C PHE A 149 14.12 3.48 -16.02
N ARG A 150 14.74 2.54 -16.73
CA ARG A 150 14.11 1.26 -17.06
C ARG A 150 14.18 0.34 -15.85
N VAL A 151 13.04 -0.25 -15.50
CA VAL A 151 12.91 -1.19 -14.38
C VAL A 151 13.02 -2.61 -14.90
N HIS A 152 14.15 -3.25 -14.62
CA HIS A 152 14.41 -4.62 -15.03
C HIS A 152 13.98 -5.61 -13.95
N ASP A 153 13.19 -6.62 -14.31
CA ASP A 153 12.70 -7.66 -13.38
C ASP A 153 13.78 -8.70 -13.06
N ARG A 154 13.97 -9.01 -11.77
CA ARG A 154 14.86 -10.07 -11.25
C ARG A 154 14.09 -11.11 -10.42
N GLY A 155 12.77 -11.11 -10.54
CA GLY A 155 11.84 -12.01 -9.88
C GLY A 155 11.70 -11.74 -8.38
N GLN A 156 10.58 -12.18 -7.81
CA GLN A 156 10.29 -12.10 -6.37
C GLN A 156 10.38 -10.67 -5.81
N GLY A 157 9.99 -9.67 -6.61
CA GLY A 157 10.03 -8.25 -6.23
C GLY A 157 11.41 -7.59 -6.33
N ARG A 158 12.44 -8.33 -6.74
CA ARG A 158 13.78 -7.78 -7.00
C ARG A 158 13.83 -7.11 -8.36
N ILE A 159 14.53 -5.99 -8.42
CA ILE A 159 14.71 -5.21 -9.65
C ILE A 159 16.15 -4.73 -9.80
N ALA A 160 16.49 -4.33 -11.02
CA ALA A 160 17.61 -3.44 -11.31
C ALA A 160 17.10 -2.19 -12.05
N LEU A 161 17.69 -1.02 -11.76
CA LEU A 161 17.35 0.24 -12.42
C LEU A 161 18.45 0.64 -13.39
N GLU A 162 18.11 0.87 -14.64
CA GLU A 162 19.03 1.33 -15.69
C GLU A 162 18.64 2.75 -16.13
N ALA A 163 19.56 3.70 -16.02
CA ALA A 163 19.36 5.06 -16.50
C ALA A 163 19.32 5.12 -18.04
N LEU A 164 18.37 5.85 -18.61
CA LEU A 164 18.18 5.94 -20.06
C LEU A 164 19.13 6.90 -20.79
N ASP A 165 19.90 7.68 -20.06
CA ASP A 165 20.94 8.55 -20.64
C ASP A 165 22.21 7.79 -21.05
N GLY A 166 22.26 6.47 -20.83
CA GLY A 166 23.42 5.63 -21.11
C GLY A 166 24.42 5.54 -19.97
N SER A 167 24.14 6.15 -18.81
CA SER A 167 25.00 6.07 -17.62
C SER A 167 25.08 4.65 -17.02
N GLY A 168 24.11 3.79 -17.34
CA GLY A 168 24.07 2.38 -16.93
C GLY A 168 23.19 2.14 -15.69
N PHE A 169 23.57 1.16 -14.88
CA PHE A 169 22.78 0.67 -13.76
C PHE A 169 23.06 1.42 -12.46
N VAL A 170 21.98 1.79 -11.75
CA VAL A 170 22.06 2.26 -10.36
C VAL A 170 22.66 1.14 -9.51
N THR A 171 23.76 1.43 -8.83
CA THR A 171 24.59 0.42 -8.16
C THR A 171 25.11 0.97 -6.84
N VAL A 172 24.85 0.25 -5.76
CA VAL A 172 25.42 0.57 -4.45
C VAL A 172 26.86 0.06 -4.39
N THR A 173 27.79 0.99 -4.16
CA THR A 173 29.21 0.72 -3.96
C THR A 173 29.59 0.91 -2.50
N GLY A 174 30.84 0.61 -2.12
CA GLY A 174 31.34 0.88 -0.77
C GLY A 174 30.43 0.34 0.34
N ALA A 175 30.25 1.17 1.37
CA ALA A 175 29.36 0.91 2.51
C ALA A 175 27.93 1.44 2.28
N GLY A 176 27.67 2.08 1.14
CA GLY A 176 26.38 2.70 0.83
C GLY A 176 26.18 4.05 1.50
N LEU A 177 27.26 4.76 1.81
CA LEU A 177 27.18 6.12 2.34
C LEU A 177 26.76 7.12 1.27
N SER A 178 26.61 8.40 1.62
CA SER A 178 26.34 9.44 0.62
C SER A 178 27.36 9.41 -0.51
N ALA A 179 26.86 9.50 -1.75
CA ALA A 179 27.61 9.34 -2.99
C ALA A 179 28.16 7.92 -3.30
N ASP A 180 27.88 6.90 -2.48
CA ASP A 180 28.19 5.51 -2.81
C ASP A 180 27.13 4.86 -3.72
N VAL A 181 25.99 5.51 -3.96
CA VAL A 181 25.03 5.09 -4.99
C VAL A 181 25.49 5.64 -6.33
N ARG A 182 26.01 4.76 -7.19
CA ARG A 182 26.73 5.09 -8.42
C ARG A 182 26.00 4.58 -9.66
N LEU A 183 26.39 5.10 -10.82
CA LEU A 183 25.97 4.60 -12.12
C LEU A 183 27.11 3.77 -12.71
N MET A 184 26.82 2.52 -13.05
CA MET A 184 27.81 1.55 -13.54
C MET A 184 27.34 0.94 -14.86
N GLN A 185 28.23 0.87 -15.86
CA GLN A 185 27.89 0.35 -17.19
C GLN A 185 27.41 -1.12 -17.19
N LYS A 186 27.84 -1.91 -16.20
CA LYS A 186 27.41 -3.29 -16.04
C LYS A 186 26.64 -3.45 -14.74
N GLU A 187 25.57 -4.23 -14.79
CA GLU A 187 24.88 -4.71 -13.61
C GLU A 187 25.82 -5.57 -12.75
N THR A 188 25.72 -5.42 -11.44
CA THR A 188 26.43 -6.21 -10.44
C THR A 188 25.48 -6.62 -9.32
N GLU A 189 25.93 -7.40 -8.34
CA GLU A 189 25.13 -7.68 -7.13
C GLU A 189 24.74 -6.41 -6.37
N GLY A 190 25.55 -5.35 -6.46
CA GLY A 190 25.24 -4.04 -5.88
C GLY A 190 24.12 -3.28 -6.59
N SER A 191 23.71 -3.75 -7.78
CA SER A 191 22.65 -3.14 -8.59
C SER A 191 21.26 -3.70 -8.29
N LEU A 192 21.16 -4.66 -7.35
CA LEU A 192 19.92 -5.34 -7.01
C LEU A 192 19.20 -4.66 -5.84
N PHE A 193 17.93 -4.35 -6.06
CA PHE A 193 17.05 -3.75 -5.06
C PHE A 193 15.79 -4.59 -4.88
N MET A 194 15.28 -4.69 -3.65
CA MET A 194 13.91 -5.13 -3.41
C MET A 194 12.99 -3.91 -3.53
N TRP A 195 11.98 -4.01 -4.40
CA TRP A 195 10.94 -2.99 -4.52
C TRP A 195 9.93 -3.13 -3.39
N GLN A 196 9.85 -2.13 -2.52
CA GLN A 196 8.84 -2.08 -1.48
C GLN A 196 7.69 -1.17 -1.93
N ASP A 197 6.55 -1.78 -2.29
CA ASP A 197 5.32 -1.06 -2.60
C ASP A 197 4.79 -0.32 -1.36
N MET A 198 4.71 1.00 -1.45
CA MET A 198 4.20 1.87 -0.39
C MET A 198 2.76 2.31 -0.64
N LEU A 199 2.07 1.67 -1.60
CA LEU A 199 0.77 2.06 -2.15
C LEU A 199 0.80 3.37 -2.93
N TRP A 200 -0.27 3.61 -3.69
CA TRP A 200 -0.53 4.90 -4.37
C TRP A 200 0.59 5.38 -5.30
N GLY A 201 1.24 4.44 -6.01
CA GLY A 201 2.34 4.78 -6.90
C GLY A 201 3.59 5.27 -6.16
N GLN A 202 3.76 4.85 -4.90
CA GLN A 202 4.94 5.14 -4.10
C GLN A 202 5.74 3.87 -3.84
N CYS A 203 7.05 4.03 -3.64
CA CYS A 203 7.94 2.94 -3.34
C CYS A 203 9.10 3.36 -2.43
N MET A 204 9.71 2.37 -1.81
CA MET A 204 11.08 2.44 -1.29
C MET A 204 11.93 1.38 -2.00
N LEU A 205 13.23 1.62 -2.08
CA LEU A 205 14.19 0.72 -2.73
C LEU A 205 15.16 0.19 -1.68
N LEU A 206 15.00 -1.07 -1.29
CA LEU A 206 15.91 -1.73 -0.35
C LEU A 206 17.11 -2.30 -1.12
N SER A 207 18.30 -1.78 -0.89
CA SER A 207 19.55 -2.34 -1.41
C SER A 207 19.80 -3.72 -0.80
N LEU A 208 19.98 -4.73 -1.65
CA LEU A 208 20.32 -6.08 -1.18
C LEU A 208 21.79 -6.21 -0.73
N LYS A 209 22.64 -5.27 -1.14
CA LYS A 209 24.05 -5.21 -0.71
C LYS A 209 24.17 -4.74 0.74
N THR A 210 23.44 -3.68 1.09
CA THR A 210 23.57 -3.01 2.40
C THR A 210 22.44 -3.36 3.36
N ASN A 211 21.36 -3.99 2.88
CA ASN A 211 20.13 -4.24 3.64
C ASN A 211 19.56 -2.95 4.25
N ARG A 212 19.61 -1.88 3.46
CA ARG A 212 19.20 -0.52 3.80
C ARG A 212 18.57 0.15 2.59
N PHE A 213 17.74 1.16 2.83
CA PHE A 213 16.99 1.83 1.79
C PHE A 213 17.81 2.92 1.12
N ILE A 214 17.52 3.15 -0.16
CA ILE A 214 17.99 4.31 -0.90
C ILE A 214 17.26 5.55 -0.38
N GLY A 215 18.03 6.59 -0.06
CA GLY A 215 17.49 7.85 0.46
C GLY A 215 18.53 8.96 0.49
N LEU A 216 18.07 10.14 0.86
CA LEU A 216 18.90 11.32 1.17
C LEU A 216 18.18 12.15 2.23
N ASP A 217 18.87 13.04 2.93
CA ASP A 217 18.24 14.05 3.76
C ASP A 217 17.74 15.21 2.88
N PRO A 218 16.41 15.42 2.76
CA PRO A 218 15.82 16.41 1.85
C PRO A 218 16.12 17.86 2.26
N ARG A 219 16.73 18.08 3.43
CA ARG A 219 17.13 19.40 3.94
C ARG A 219 18.57 19.75 3.58
N THR A 220 19.32 18.80 3.03
CA THR A 220 20.73 18.94 2.72
C THR A 220 20.96 18.77 1.22
N ASP A 221 22.13 19.20 0.77
CA ASP A 221 22.57 18.97 -0.60
C ASP A 221 23.37 17.67 -0.77
N GLU A 222 23.13 16.65 0.06
CA GLU A 222 23.84 15.37 -0.08
C GLU A 222 23.30 14.51 -1.24
N PRO A 223 24.15 13.82 -2.00
CA PRO A 223 23.70 12.80 -2.96
C PRO A 223 23.01 11.61 -2.27
N TYR A 224 22.30 10.79 -3.05
CA TYR A 224 21.66 9.59 -2.52
C TYR A 224 22.68 8.63 -1.90
N SER A 225 22.29 8.04 -0.77
CA SER A 225 22.96 6.96 -0.06
C SER A 225 22.06 5.71 -0.04
N ALA A 226 22.58 4.62 0.49
CA ALA A 226 21.91 3.33 0.67
C ALA A 226 22.14 2.78 2.09
N ASP A 227 22.06 3.64 3.10
CA ASP A 227 22.31 3.33 4.52
C ASP A 227 21.10 3.64 5.45
N TRP A 228 19.96 4.03 4.87
CA TRP A 228 18.76 4.38 5.62
C TRP A 228 18.02 3.15 6.20
N PRO A 229 17.61 3.15 7.48
CA PRO A 229 16.97 1.99 8.10
C PRO A 229 15.50 1.81 7.72
N GLY A 230 14.84 2.84 7.22
CA GLY A 230 13.40 2.85 6.94
C GLY A 230 12.89 4.27 6.73
N THR A 231 11.57 4.45 6.79
CA THR A 231 10.94 5.76 6.68
C THR A 231 10.15 6.14 7.94
N ILE A 232 10.05 7.44 8.24
CA ILE A 232 9.17 8.01 9.26
C ILE A 232 7.69 7.98 8.83
N PRO A 233 6.72 8.10 9.76
CA PRO A 233 5.29 7.92 9.45
C PRO A 233 4.72 8.83 8.35
N ASN A 234 5.24 10.05 8.22
CA ASN A 234 4.78 10.99 7.18
C ASN A 234 5.48 10.79 5.82
N ARG A 235 6.46 9.87 5.74
CA ARG A 235 7.22 9.51 4.54
C ARG A 235 8.08 10.64 3.93
N LYS A 236 8.34 11.71 4.68
CA LYS A 236 9.05 12.92 4.21
C LYS A 236 10.50 13.02 4.70
N ASP A 237 11.12 11.90 5.07
CA ASP A 237 12.55 11.84 5.43
C ASP A 237 13.47 11.57 4.25
N GLY A 238 12.93 11.50 3.03
CA GLY A 238 13.71 11.38 1.80
C GLY A 238 14.00 9.95 1.32
N THR A 239 13.42 8.94 1.97
CA THR A 239 13.57 7.51 1.60
C THR A 239 12.45 6.97 0.71
N VAL A 240 11.37 7.74 0.53
CA VAL A 240 10.18 7.34 -0.25
C VAL A 240 10.11 8.11 -1.56
N PHE A 241 9.86 7.37 -2.64
CA PHE A 241 9.70 7.91 -3.98
C PHE A 241 8.27 7.74 -4.46
N SER A 242 7.69 8.77 -5.06
CA SER A 242 6.60 8.61 -6.01
C SER A 242 7.20 8.20 -7.35
N TRP A 243 6.57 7.26 -8.06
CA TRP A 243 7.02 6.86 -9.39
C TRP A 243 5.93 7.10 -10.44
N GLN A 244 6.35 7.41 -11.67
CA GLN A 244 5.44 7.61 -12.79
C GLN A 244 6.01 6.94 -14.04
N GLU A 245 5.15 6.22 -14.77
CA GLU A 245 5.51 5.65 -16.07
C GLU A 245 5.63 6.73 -17.13
N ILE A 246 6.73 6.71 -17.88
CA ILE A 246 6.91 7.51 -19.09
C ILE A 246 6.26 6.74 -20.24
N LYS A 247 5.26 7.38 -20.87
CA LYS A 247 4.53 6.84 -22.02
C LYS A 247 5.19 7.20 -23.34
#